data_AF-A0A8J8AWE3-F1
#
_entry.id   AF-A0A8J8AWE3-F1
#
_cell.length_a   1.000
_cell.length_b   1.000
_cell.length_c   1.000
_cell.angle_alpha   90.00
_cell.angle_beta   90.00
_cell.angle_gamma   90.00
#
_symmetry.space_group_name_H-M   'P 1'
#
loop_
_entity.id
_entity.type
_entity.pdbx_description
1 polymer ?
#
loop_
_entity_poly.entity_id
_entity_poly.type
_entity_poly.pdbx_seq_one_letter_code
_entity_poly.pdbx_strand_id
1 'polypeptide(L)'
;CDGGMLAGLLADRRAGRVGGTTAVFGAGHQALYFSKEVIPHIVEPFADTALTPVFHHVGVYAYRPDALAAYAQWPVGPLEQLEGLEQLRFLENGRRVLCVEVEPRGQQFWELNNPSDVAILEAMLAAR
;
A
#
# COMPACT_ATOMS: atom_id res chain seq x y z
N CYS A 1 -3.98 8.95 -0.43
CA CYS A 1 -3.47 9.40 0.89
C CYS A 1 -3.56 10.91 0.98
N ASP A 2 -3.84 11.47 2.15
CA ASP A 2 -3.65 12.90 2.38
C ASP A 2 -2.18 13.23 2.69
N GLY A 3 -1.86 14.52 2.82
CA GLY A 3 -0.49 15.00 3.05
C GLY A 3 0.08 14.53 4.39
N GLY A 4 -0.74 14.46 5.44
CA GLY A 4 -0.34 13.96 6.75
C GLY A 4 0.07 12.50 6.70
N MET A 5 -0.71 11.66 6.03
CA MET A 5 -0.41 10.25 5.82
C MET A 5 0.87 10.06 4.98
N LEU A 6 1.04 10.86 3.91
CA LEU A 6 2.26 10.84 3.11
C LEU A 6 3.50 11.21 3.95
N ALA A 7 3.39 12.25 4.77
CA ALA A 7 4.48 12.66 5.66
C ALA A 7 4.84 11.55 6.66
N GLY A 8 3.84 10.84 7.20
CA GLY A 8 4.03 9.66 8.05
C GLY A 8 4.83 8.55 7.35
N LEU A 9 4.39 8.13 6.16
CA LEU A 9 5.08 7.12 5.36
C LEU A 9 6.54 7.49 5.07
N LEU A 10 6.79 8.75 4.70
CA LEU A 10 8.15 9.27 4.46
C LEU A 10 8.99 9.32 5.74
N ALA A 11 8.39 9.67 6.88
CA ALA A 11 9.09 9.71 8.17
C ALA A 11 9.51 8.32 8.64
N ASP A 12 8.63 7.32 8.52
CA ASP A 12 8.97 5.93 8.82
C ASP A 12 10.10 5.44 7.93
N ARG A 13 10.04 5.73 6.62
CA ARG A 13 11.08 5.31 5.69
C ARG A 13 12.44 5.93 6.01
N ARG A 14 12.47 7.22 6.37
CA ARG A 14 13.69 7.93 6.83
C ARG A 14 14.26 7.33 8.11
N ALA A 15 13.40 6.77 8.96
CA ALA A 15 13.79 6.08 10.18
C ALA A 15 14.10 4.59 9.99
N GLY A 16 14.14 4.09 8.74
CA GLY A 16 14.43 2.69 8.43
C GLY A 16 13.30 1.72 8.77
N ARG A 17 12.08 2.21 8.99
CA ARG A 17 10.88 1.41 9.21
C ARG A 17 10.05 1.30 7.93
N VAL A 18 9.18 0.30 7.90
CA VAL A 18 8.14 0.16 6.87
C VAL A 18 6.87 0.78 7.41
N GLY A 19 6.50 1.95 6.88
CA GLY A 19 5.26 2.65 7.27
C GLY A 19 4.01 2.09 6.58
N GLY A 20 4.19 1.31 5.51
CA GLY A 20 3.09 0.74 4.73
C GLY A 20 3.54 0.29 3.35
N THR A 21 2.59 -0.26 2.58
CA THR A 21 2.82 -0.62 1.17
C THR A 21 2.20 0.45 0.28
N THR A 22 2.96 1.04 -0.65
CA THR A 22 2.39 1.97 -1.63
C THR A 22 2.21 1.31 -2.99
N ALA A 23 1.29 1.85 -3.80
CA ALA A 23 0.94 1.30 -5.10
C ALA A 23 0.83 2.40 -6.17
N VAL A 24 1.19 2.04 -7.40
CA VAL A 24 0.95 2.84 -8.60
C VAL A 24 0.22 2.00 -9.64
N PHE A 25 -0.71 2.62 -10.36
CA PHE A 25 -1.52 1.96 -11.38
C PHE A 25 -1.74 2.85 -12.60
N GLY A 26 -1.95 2.22 -13.75
CA GLY A 26 -2.14 2.91 -15.02
C GLY A 26 -3.59 3.29 -15.29
N ALA A 27 -3.85 3.79 -16.49
CA ALA A 27 -5.21 4.03 -16.98
C ALA A 27 -6.04 2.72 -16.91
N GLY A 28 -7.24 2.79 -16.32
CA GLY A 28 -8.08 1.62 -16.05
C GLY A 28 -7.71 0.86 -14.77
N HIS A 29 -6.92 1.48 -13.88
CA HIS A 29 -6.62 1.00 -12.53
C HIS A 29 -5.89 -0.35 -12.48
N GLN A 30 -5.17 -0.71 -13.55
CA GLN A 30 -4.29 -1.88 -13.51
C GLN A 30 -3.02 -1.52 -12.76
N ALA A 31 -2.70 -2.28 -11.72
CA ALA A 31 -1.48 -2.11 -10.96
C ALA A 31 -0.26 -2.19 -11.90
N LEU A 32 0.60 -1.19 -11.81
CA LEU A 32 1.90 -1.19 -12.46
C LEU A 32 2.94 -1.74 -11.48
N TYR A 33 2.87 -1.35 -10.20
CA TYR A 33 3.79 -1.83 -9.17
C TYR A 33 3.28 -1.61 -7.74
N PHE A 34 3.77 -2.41 -6.80
CA PHE A 34 3.61 -2.25 -5.35
C PHE A 34 4.99 -2.22 -4.70
N SER A 35 5.20 -1.37 -3.69
CA SER A 35 6.50 -1.26 -3.03
C SER A 35 6.38 -0.88 -1.56
N LYS A 36 7.38 -1.27 -0.77
CA LYS A 36 7.62 -0.72 0.57
C LYS A 36 8.28 0.65 0.54
N GLU A 37 8.81 1.07 -0.61
CA GLU A 37 9.16 2.47 -0.84
C GLU A 37 7.91 3.32 -1.04
N VAL A 38 8.06 4.64 -0.85
CA VAL A 38 7.03 5.60 -1.21
C VAL A 38 7.10 5.89 -2.71
N ILE A 39 6.11 5.39 -3.45
CA ILE A 39 5.94 5.65 -4.87
C ILE A 39 4.57 6.31 -5.17
N PRO A 40 4.50 7.20 -6.18
CA PRO A 40 5.60 7.70 -7.02
C PRO A 40 6.55 8.62 -6.24
N HIS A 41 7.71 8.92 -6.81
CA HIS A 41 8.65 9.88 -6.23
C HIS A 41 8.01 11.27 -6.10
N ILE A 42 8.07 11.85 -4.90
CA ILE A 42 7.51 13.17 -4.57
C ILE A 42 8.63 14.10 -4.14
N VAL A 43 8.66 15.30 -4.73
CA VAL A 43 9.66 16.34 -4.41
C VAL A 43 9.07 17.41 -3.49
N GLU A 44 7.84 17.84 -3.78
CA GLU A 44 7.19 18.93 -3.05
C GLU A 44 6.28 18.41 -1.93
N PRO A 45 6.29 19.03 -0.74
CA PRO A 45 5.38 18.67 0.33
C PRO A 45 3.94 19.08 -0.02
N PHE A 46 2.99 18.30 0.49
CA PHE A 46 1.56 18.61 0.43
C PHE A 46 1.11 19.14 1.78
N ALA A 47 0.07 19.99 1.79
CA ALA A 47 -0.61 20.35 3.03
C ALA A 47 -1.26 19.12 3.65
N ASP A 48 -1.37 19.06 4.98
CA ASP A 48 -1.78 17.85 5.72
C ASP A 48 -3.09 17.24 5.22
N THR A 49 -4.09 18.08 4.89
CA THR A 49 -5.42 17.63 4.44
C THR A 49 -5.55 17.53 2.92
N ALA A 50 -4.51 17.89 2.15
CA ALA A 50 -4.56 17.85 0.70
C ALA A 50 -4.40 16.40 0.20
N LEU A 51 -5.19 16.02 -0.80
CA LEU A 51 -5.01 14.74 -1.47
C LEU A 51 -3.66 14.72 -2.21
N THR A 52 -2.96 13.60 -2.09
CA THR A 52 -1.68 13.34 -2.73
C THR A 52 -1.83 12.25 -3.80
N PRO A 53 -0.91 12.16 -4.78
CA PRO A 53 -0.94 11.10 -5.78
C PRO A 53 -0.45 9.74 -5.24
N VAL A 54 -0.15 9.65 -3.94
CA VAL A 54 0.31 8.40 -3.31
C VAL A 54 -0.89 7.60 -2.84
N PHE A 55 -0.91 6.33 -3.22
CA PHE A 55 -1.90 5.35 -2.79
C PHE A 55 -1.28 4.39 -1.79
N HIS A 56 -1.84 4.35 -0.57
CA HIS A 56 -1.54 3.33 0.42
C HIS A 56 -2.40 2.10 0.10
N HIS A 57 -1.74 0.97 -0.10
CA HIS A 57 -2.38 -0.29 -0.40
C HIS A 57 -3.10 -0.80 0.86
N VAL A 58 -4.36 -1.21 0.70
CA VAL A 58 -5.12 -1.90 1.73
C VAL A 58 -5.11 -3.38 1.38
N GLY A 59 -4.68 -4.24 2.31
CA GLY A 59 -4.53 -5.69 2.13
C GLY A 59 -5.84 -6.49 1.99
N VAL A 60 -6.77 -6.03 1.16
CA VAL A 60 -8.04 -6.69 0.87
C VAL A 60 -8.08 -7.07 -0.61
N TYR A 61 -8.30 -8.35 -0.87
CA TYR A 61 -8.23 -8.90 -2.22
C TYR A 61 -9.48 -9.68 -2.59
N ALA A 62 -9.81 -9.68 -3.88
CA ALA A 62 -10.82 -10.54 -4.48
C ALA A 62 -10.18 -11.33 -5.64
N TYR A 63 -10.18 -12.66 -5.53
CA TYR A 63 -9.54 -13.53 -6.51
C TYR A 63 -10.57 -14.28 -7.34
N ARG A 64 -10.26 -14.46 -8.63
CA ARG A 64 -10.90 -15.50 -9.42
C ARG A 64 -10.32 -16.86 -9.02
N PRO A 65 -11.13 -17.93 -8.94
CA PRO A 65 -10.64 -19.25 -8.52
C PRO A 65 -9.45 -19.76 -9.36
N ASP A 66 -9.48 -19.55 -10.67
CA ASP A 66 -8.40 -19.94 -11.59
C ASP A 66 -7.11 -19.15 -11.36
N ALA A 67 -7.22 -17.85 -11.06
CA ALA A 67 -6.09 -17.01 -10.74
C ALA A 67 -5.40 -17.46 -9.44
N LEU A 68 -6.18 -17.80 -8.40
CA LEU A 68 -5.63 -18.28 -7.14
C LEU A 68 -5.02 -19.68 -7.27
N ALA A 69 -5.66 -20.57 -8.03
CA ALA A 69 -5.11 -21.90 -8.33
C ALA A 69 -3.77 -21.82 -9.08
N ALA A 70 -3.66 -20.90 -10.05
CA ALA A 70 -2.42 -20.67 -10.78
C ALA A 70 -1.32 -20.06 -9.89
N TYR A 71 -1.66 -19.11 -9.01
CA TYR A 71 -0.74 -18.48 -8.07
C TYR A 71 0.03 -19.50 -7.21
N ALA A 72 -0.67 -20.52 -6.73
CA ALA A 72 -0.07 -21.58 -5.91
C ALA A 72 0.97 -22.45 -6.65
N GLN A 73 0.99 -22.42 -7.99
CA GLN A 73 1.92 -23.20 -8.81
C GLN A 73 3.16 -22.42 -9.23
N TRP A 74 3.15 -21.09 -9.10
CA TRP A 74 4.30 -20.27 -9.47
C TRP A 74 5.35 -20.27 -8.36
N PRO A 75 6.65 -20.28 -8.72
CA PRO A 75 7.70 -20.04 -7.76
C PRO A 75 7.59 -18.63 -7.20
N VAL A 76 8.07 -18.44 -5.97
CA VAL A 76 8.25 -17.11 -5.37
C VAL A 76 9.23 -16.34 -6.25
N GLY A 77 8.83 -15.16 -6.71
CA GLY A 77 9.63 -14.33 -7.61
C GLY A 77 10.64 -13.44 -6.87
N PRO A 78 11.65 -12.91 -7.59
CA PRO A 78 12.63 -11.99 -7.00
C PRO A 78 12.00 -10.72 -6.42
N LEU A 79 10.99 -10.13 -7.08
CA LEU A 79 10.36 -8.90 -6.58
C LEU A 79 9.56 -9.16 -5.31
N GLU A 80 8.79 -10.26 -5.29
CA GLU A 80 8.11 -10.72 -4.07
C GLU A 80 9.09 -10.91 -2.90
N GLN A 81 10.26 -11.52 -3.12
CA GLN A 81 11.25 -11.74 -2.05
C GLN A 81 11.86 -10.42 -1.54
N LEU A 82 12.26 -9.53 -2.46
CA LEU A 82 12.94 -8.28 -2.11
C LEU A 82 12.01 -7.31 -1.39
N GLU A 83 10.77 -7.19 -1.87
CA GLU A 83 9.75 -6.33 -1.25
C GLU A 83 9.03 -7.03 -0.11
N GLY A 84 9.04 -8.37 -0.05
CA GLY A 84 8.20 -9.14 0.87
C GLY A 84 6.71 -8.93 0.62
N LEU A 85 6.29 -8.84 -0.64
CA LEU A 85 4.93 -8.53 -1.09
C LEU A 85 4.39 -9.61 -2.03
N GLU A 86 3.52 -10.48 -1.52
CA GLU A 86 2.99 -11.66 -2.23
C GLU A 86 2.28 -11.32 -3.56
N GLN A 87 1.61 -10.16 -3.62
CA GLN A 87 0.88 -9.74 -4.81
C GLN A 87 1.79 -9.45 -6.01
N LEU A 88 3.10 -9.24 -5.79
CA LEU A 88 4.06 -9.06 -6.88
C LEU A 88 4.23 -10.32 -7.73
N ARG A 89 4.00 -11.51 -7.18
CA ARG A 89 4.03 -12.77 -7.95
C ARG A 89 3.03 -12.77 -9.11
N PHE A 90 1.87 -12.12 -8.94
CA PHE A 90 0.92 -11.95 -10.04
C PHE A 90 1.51 -11.09 -11.16
N LEU A 91 2.13 -9.96 -10.80
CA LEU A 91 2.73 -9.05 -11.77
C LEU A 91 3.93 -9.69 -12.48
N GLU A 92 4.79 -10.41 -11.75
CA GLU A 92 5.93 -11.15 -12.29
C GLU A 92 5.51 -12.24 -13.30
N ASN A 93 4.32 -12.82 -13.13
CA ASN A 93 3.74 -13.79 -14.05
C ASN A 93 2.80 -13.16 -15.10
N GLY A 94 2.88 -11.83 -15.30
CA GLY A 94 2.11 -11.10 -16.31
C GLY A 94 0.60 -11.10 -16.06
N ARG A 95 0.14 -11.42 -14.84
CA ARG A 95 -1.27 -11.36 -14.46
C ARG A 95 -1.62 -9.94 -14.05
N ARG A 96 -2.77 -9.48 -14.54
CA ARG A 96 -3.30 -8.16 -14.19
C ARG A 96 -3.85 -8.18 -12.78
N VAL A 97 -3.51 -7.14 -12.02
CA VAL A 97 -4.12 -6.84 -10.72
C VAL A 97 -4.91 -5.55 -10.89
N LEU A 98 -6.20 -5.57 -10.59
CA LEU A 98 -7.06 -4.38 -10.61
C LEU A 98 -7.03 -3.73 -9.23
N CYS A 99 -6.65 -2.46 -9.17
CA CYS A 99 -6.74 -1.64 -7.97
C CYS A 99 -8.12 -0.97 -7.89
N VAL A 100 -8.71 -0.96 -6.70
CA VAL A 100 -9.97 -0.26 -6.44
C VAL A 100 -9.69 0.77 -5.35
N GLU A 101 -9.97 2.03 -5.63
CA GLU A 101 -9.85 3.09 -4.64
C GLU A 101 -10.92 2.91 -3.56
N VAL A 102 -10.50 3.06 -2.31
CA VAL A 102 -11.39 2.92 -1.15
C VAL A 102 -11.61 4.30 -0.55
N GLU A 103 -12.88 4.70 -0.43
CA GLU A 103 -13.23 5.93 0.25
C GLU A 103 -13.21 5.72 1.78
N PRO A 104 -12.42 6.50 2.54
CA PRO A 104 -12.28 6.33 3.99
C PRO A 104 -13.55 6.67 4.79
N ARG A 105 -14.58 7.28 4.18
CA ARG A 105 -15.84 7.71 4.84
C ARG A 105 -15.62 8.46 6.15
N GLY A 106 -14.64 9.36 6.17
CA GLY A 106 -14.27 10.15 7.35
C GLY A 106 -13.43 9.42 8.39
N GLN A 107 -12.97 8.20 8.12
CA GLN A 107 -12.12 7.43 9.02
C GLN A 107 -10.68 7.40 8.53
N GLN A 108 -9.73 7.55 9.45
CA GLN A 108 -8.33 7.33 9.11
C GLN A 108 -8.07 5.82 8.95
N PHE A 109 -7.26 5.48 7.95
CA PHE A 109 -6.76 4.12 7.74
C PHE A 109 -5.32 4.04 8.25
N TRP A 110 -5.06 3.10 9.16
CA TRP A 110 -3.72 2.86 9.71
C TRP A 110 -3.49 1.36 9.88
N GLU A 111 -2.31 0.89 9.48
CA GLU A 111 -1.88 -0.50 9.65
C GLU A 111 -1.05 -0.64 10.94
N LEU A 112 -1.32 -1.67 11.73
CA LEU A 112 -0.49 -1.99 12.90
C LEU A 112 0.73 -2.79 12.45
N ASN A 113 1.80 -2.10 12.03
CA ASN A 113 3.02 -2.71 11.51
C ASN A 113 4.19 -2.64 12.51
N ASN A 114 4.15 -1.67 13.43
CA ASN A 114 5.21 -1.38 14.39
C ASN A 114 4.61 -1.19 15.80
N PRO A 115 5.37 -1.48 16.88
CA PRO A 115 4.90 -1.20 18.25
C PRO A 115 4.52 0.26 18.50
N SER A 116 5.15 1.21 17.79
CA SER A 116 4.82 2.64 17.85
C SER A 116 3.41 2.97 17.35
N ASP A 117 2.81 2.10 16.55
CA ASP A 117 1.51 2.34 15.92
C ASP A 117 0.35 2.15 16.92
N VAL A 118 0.59 1.42 18.02
CA VAL A 118 -0.42 1.14 19.04
C VAL A 118 -1.03 2.42 19.61
N ALA A 119 -0.19 3.36 20.05
CA ALA A 119 -0.67 4.60 20.64
C ALA A 119 -1.49 5.47 19.66
N ILE A 120 -1.12 5.44 18.38
CA ILE A 120 -1.84 6.13 17.30
C ILE A 120 -3.23 5.50 17.13
N LEU A 121 -3.29 4.17 17.03
CA LEU A 121 -4.53 3.43 16.87
C LEU A 121 -5.46 3.57 18.09
N GLU A 122 -4.92 3.54 19.30
CA GLU A 122 -5.69 3.77 20.52
C GLU A 122 -6.33 5.18 20.54
N ALA A 123 -5.57 6.21 20.15
CA ALA A 123 -6.10 7.56 20.03
C ALA A 123 -7.19 7.68 18.94
N MET A 124 -6.98 7.04 17.78
CA MET A 124 -7.97 6.98 16.71
C MET A 124 -9.27 6.29 17.15
N LEU A 125 -9.17 5.20 17.91
CA LEU A 125 -10.33 4.46 18.42
C LEU A 125 -11.09 5.25 19.49
N ALA A 126 -10.39 5.98 20.35
CA ALA A 126 -11.00 6.82 21.39
C ALA A 126 -11.74 8.05 20.84
N ALA A 127 -11.38 8.51 19.64
CA ALA A 127 -11.98 9.67 18.98
C ALA A 127 -13.22 9.34 18.12
N ARG A 128 -13.63 8.07 18.07
CA ARG A 128 -14.82 7.62 17.33
C ARG A 128 -16.13 7.78 18.08
#